data_AF-A0A821L2U1-F1
#
_entry.id   AF-A0A821L2U1-F1
#
_cell.length_a   1.000
_cell.length_b   1.000
_cell.length_c   1.000
_cell.angle_alpha   90.00
_cell.angle_beta   90.00
_cell.angle_gamma   90.00
#
_symmetry.space_group_name_H-M   'P 1'
#
loop_
_entity.id
_entity.type
_entity.pdbx_description
1 polymer ?
#
loop_
_entity_poly.entity_id
_entity_poly.type
_entity_poly.pdbx_seq_one_letter_code
_entity_poly.pdbx_strand_id
1 'polypeptide(L)'
;MSREEYKVLNTAKTLDEANALVQQLDVSKYRTSDLRDGTKYSYRCRYYRKYTLRRYEVQIYVPDNEFTMIKLMYKNAHCHEQRNVTGRLHSPIRESDNKYIKCQLTQGQIKNALSIDYPNIPLPINQLTNLINYTRRRDNPEIFSVYDFNRWCMNHNYDDNLLYSTFVPYYHSIKNIDDIFVFFTTKQLIQQIQFTALLQVDATPFGIALVSSDEHASCFKELFIQLQNISAKYFNRQYIVNYIIADGAPGITKAQQEVFPQAKRLMCWAHTVSKIREHRKLVPADKWNEVDSDIHNLQLCFSDNIFNCAVSLLKLEWDNYPLMKQFQKYFFNEWIKKIPVWYEGAACNIPSTNNGCESLNGKIKEQYTLRNKLHLSSFLPKIEKCCMLELTAFKWSNTINQIDILHWFGNWYIVPSSNPTIAPAMWLQMYQMQQWQTFNDFIIWLKSYYLVSPLHSCTCPNGMKLYICKHSFGLAMIFNIYKIKDKTRSELLGQRRGKSRSKKVKSALEF
;
A
#
# COMPACT_ATOMS: atom_id res chain seq x y z
N MET A 1 -61.49 -25.91 -19.73
CA MET A 1 -60.27 -26.68 -19.36
C MET A 1 -60.70 -27.86 -18.52
N SER A 2 -60.55 -29.08 -19.03
CA SER A 2 -60.81 -30.30 -18.25
C SER A 2 -59.96 -30.27 -16.98
N ARG A 3 -60.52 -30.67 -15.83
CA ARG A 3 -59.74 -30.89 -14.62
C ARG A 3 -58.79 -32.06 -14.92
N GLU A 4 -57.56 -31.74 -15.32
CA GLU A 4 -56.50 -32.75 -15.41
C GLU A 4 -56.40 -33.47 -14.06
N GLU A 5 -56.76 -34.75 -14.05
CA GLU A 5 -56.80 -35.59 -12.86
C GLU A 5 -55.39 -35.97 -12.42
N TYR A 6 -55.15 -35.92 -11.12
CA TYR A 6 -53.93 -36.41 -10.51
C TYR A 6 -53.91 -37.94 -10.60
N LYS A 7 -52.79 -38.51 -11.05
CA LYS A 7 -52.59 -39.96 -11.08
C LYS A 7 -51.78 -40.39 -9.87
N VAL A 8 -52.14 -41.52 -9.25
CA VAL A 8 -51.36 -42.09 -8.15
C VAL A 8 -50.02 -42.57 -8.72
N LEU A 9 -48.92 -42.02 -8.20
CA LEU A 9 -47.55 -42.40 -8.52
C LEU A 9 -47.09 -43.58 -7.66
N ASN A 10 -47.35 -43.50 -6.35
CA ASN A 10 -46.95 -44.52 -5.38
C ASN A 10 -47.77 -44.37 -4.07
N THR A 11 -47.66 -45.34 -3.17
CA THR A 11 -48.22 -45.31 -1.82
C THR A 11 -47.14 -45.59 -0.78
N ALA A 12 -47.22 -44.94 0.37
CA ALA A 12 -46.27 -45.11 1.48
C ALA A 12 -47.01 -45.31 2.81
N LYS A 13 -46.37 -46.02 3.74
CA LYS A 13 -46.91 -46.25 5.09
C LYS A 13 -46.57 -45.09 6.04
N THR A 14 -45.48 -44.38 5.78
CA THR A 14 -45.01 -43.27 6.62
C THR A 14 -44.64 -42.04 5.78
N LEU A 15 -44.63 -40.87 6.40
CA LEU A 15 -44.22 -39.63 5.73
C LEU A 15 -42.74 -39.66 5.33
N ASP A 16 -41.89 -40.34 6.10
CA ASP A 16 -40.47 -40.49 5.77
C ASP A 16 -40.25 -41.33 4.52
N GLU A 17 -40.99 -42.44 4.39
CA GLU A 17 -40.99 -43.26 3.18
C GLU A 17 -41.51 -42.47 1.96
N ALA A 18 -42.59 -41.71 2.13
CA ALA A 18 -43.12 -40.83 1.09
C ALA A 18 -42.09 -39.75 0.67
N ASN A 19 -41.39 -39.15 1.64
CA ASN A 19 -40.34 -38.17 1.38
C ASN A 19 -39.13 -38.78 0.67
N ALA A 20 -38.71 -40.00 1.03
CA ALA A 20 -37.63 -40.72 0.36
C ALA A 20 -37.96 -40.98 -1.12
N LEU A 21 -39.21 -41.35 -1.43
CA LEU A 21 -39.70 -41.50 -2.80
C LEU A 21 -39.70 -40.18 -3.56
N VAL A 22 -40.09 -39.07 -2.92
CA VAL A 22 -40.06 -37.75 -3.55
C VAL A 22 -38.63 -37.24 -3.78
N GLN A 23 -37.65 -37.59 -2.94
CA GLN A 23 -36.25 -37.19 -3.13
C GLN A 23 -35.63 -37.78 -4.41
N GLN A 24 -36.14 -38.91 -4.90
CA GLN A 24 -35.70 -39.52 -6.16
C GLN A 24 -36.24 -38.78 -7.39
N LEU A 25 -37.27 -37.94 -7.21
CA LEU A 25 -37.84 -37.10 -8.24
C LEU A 25 -37.16 -35.73 -8.11
N ASP A 26 -36.62 -35.15 -9.18
CA ASP A 26 -35.91 -33.85 -9.19
C ASP A 26 -36.83 -32.64 -8.87
N VAL A 27 -37.52 -32.68 -7.74
CA VAL A 27 -38.55 -31.76 -7.30
C VAL A 27 -38.15 -31.06 -6.01
N SER A 28 -38.87 -29.99 -5.68
CA SER A 28 -38.71 -29.20 -4.46
C SER A 28 -40.07 -28.86 -3.88
N LYS A 29 -40.19 -28.94 -2.55
CA LYS A 29 -41.41 -28.57 -1.83
C LYS A 29 -41.64 -27.08 -2.00
N TYR A 30 -42.86 -26.70 -2.37
CA TYR A 30 -43.21 -25.29 -2.57
C TYR A 30 -44.44 -24.86 -1.78
N ARG A 31 -45.25 -25.81 -1.30
CA ARG A 31 -46.46 -25.51 -0.54
C ARG A 31 -46.82 -26.65 0.42
N THR A 32 -47.29 -26.29 1.61
CA THR A 32 -48.06 -27.16 2.51
C THR A 32 -49.47 -26.60 2.62
N SER A 33 -50.47 -27.44 2.76
CA SER A 33 -51.87 -27.03 2.97
C SER A 33 -52.57 -28.01 3.88
N ASP A 34 -53.11 -27.51 4.97
CA ASP A 34 -53.90 -28.27 5.92
C ASP A 34 -55.33 -28.36 5.38
N LEU A 35 -55.83 -29.58 5.25
CA LEU A 35 -57.18 -29.92 4.81
C LEU A 35 -58.00 -30.36 6.02
N ARG A 36 -59.31 -30.55 5.85
CA ARG A 36 -60.19 -30.95 6.96
C ARG A 36 -59.89 -32.34 7.50
N ASP A 37 -59.25 -33.19 6.69
CA ASP A 37 -59.06 -34.62 6.92
C ASP A 37 -57.58 -35.04 6.77
N GLY A 38 -56.65 -34.09 6.71
CA GLY A 38 -55.23 -34.38 6.55
C GLY A 38 -54.37 -33.19 6.12
N THR A 39 -53.06 -33.42 6.00
CA THR A 39 -52.08 -32.46 5.50
C THR A 39 -51.64 -32.80 4.08
N LYS A 40 -51.62 -31.81 3.18
CA LYS A 40 -51.13 -31.94 1.81
C LYS A 40 -49.80 -31.22 1.60
N TYR A 41 -48.80 -31.93 1.10
CA TYR A 41 -47.50 -31.39 0.69
C TYR A 41 -47.40 -31.35 -0.83
N SER A 42 -47.11 -30.20 -1.42
CA SER A 42 -47.00 -30.03 -2.87
C SER A 42 -45.56 -29.70 -3.27
N TYR A 43 -45.09 -30.40 -4.30
CA TYR A 43 -43.74 -30.34 -4.85
C TYR A 43 -43.80 -30.02 -6.34
N ARG A 44 -42.84 -29.25 -6.84
CA ARG A 44 -42.68 -28.97 -8.28
C ARG A 44 -41.27 -29.30 -8.72
N CYS A 45 -41.13 -29.64 -9.99
CA CYS A 45 -39.83 -29.76 -10.66
C CYS A 45 -38.94 -28.54 -10.33
N ARG A 46 -37.67 -28.77 -9.96
CA ARG A 46 -36.72 -27.69 -9.62
C ARG A 46 -36.44 -26.75 -10.79
N TYR A 47 -36.67 -27.21 -12.02
CA TYR A 47 -36.47 -26.44 -13.25
C TYR A 47 -37.73 -25.72 -13.76
N TYR A 48 -38.80 -25.73 -12.97
CA TYR A 48 -40.11 -25.16 -13.31
C TYR A 48 -40.08 -23.72 -13.85
N ARG A 49 -39.14 -22.87 -13.40
CA ARG A 49 -39.03 -21.48 -13.87
C ARG A 49 -38.59 -21.36 -15.34
N LYS A 50 -38.02 -22.40 -15.95
CA LYS A 50 -37.52 -22.38 -17.33
C LYS A 50 -38.50 -22.93 -18.36
N TYR A 51 -39.50 -23.71 -17.95
CA TYR A 51 -40.42 -24.39 -18.86
C TYR A 51 -41.86 -24.18 -18.40
N THR A 52 -42.54 -23.21 -19.01
CA THR A 52 -43.89 -22.76 -18.61
C THR A 52 -45.01 -23.68 -19.10
N LEU A 53 -44.76 -24.55 -20.07
CA LEU A 53 -45.81 -25.20 -20.85
C LEU A 53 -46.42 -26.48 -20.23
N ARG A 54 -45.76 -27.15 -19.27
CA ARG A 54 -46.36 -28.27 -18.50
C ARG A 54 -45.82 -28.34 -17.08
N ARG A 55 -46.71 -28.16 -16.10
CA ARG A 55 -46.32 -28.13 -14.67
C ARG A 55 -46.29 -29.56 -14.15
N TYR A 56 -45.12 -30.18 -14.09
CA TYR A 56 -44.94 -31.41 -13.32
C TYR A 56 -45.08 -31.08 -11.83
N GLU A 57 -46.12 -31.63 -11.20
CA GLU A 57 -46.41 -31.42 -9.80
C GLU A 57 -46.62 -32.77 -9.11
N VAL A 58 -45.98 -32.95 -7.97
CA VAL A 58 -46.14 -34.12 -7.11
C VAL A 58 -46.80 -33.66 -5.82
N GLN A 59 -47.78 -34.42 -5.33
CA GLN A 59 -48.47 -34.16 -4.08
C GLN A 59 -48.39 -35.38 -3.18
N ILE A 60 -48.07 -35.15 -1.91
CA ILE A 60 -48.18 -36.13 -0.83
C ILE A 60 -49.40 -35.74 -0.02
N TYR A 61 -50.33 -36.68 0.16
CA TYR A 61 -51.47 -36.49 1.06
C TYR A 61 -51.33 -37.38 2.29
N VAL A 62 -51.28 -36.76 3.47
CA VAL A 62 -51.16 -37.41 4.78
C VAL A 62 -52.49 -37.24 5.51
N PRO A 63 -53.37 -38.26 5.51
CA PRO A 63 -54.64 -38.20 6.24
C PRO A 63 -54.41 -38.17 7.75
N ASP A 64 -55.33 -37.55 8.50
CA ASP A 64 -55.24 -37.48 9.97
C ASP A 64 -55.52 -38.83 10.65
N ASN A 65 -56.08 -39.78 9.90
CA ASN A 65 -56.37 -41.14 10.38
C ASN A 65 -55.15 -42.05 10.17
N GLU A 66 -54.56 -42.53 11.28
CA GLU A 66 -53.36 -43.37 11.33
C GLU A 66 -53.43 -44.67 10.51
N PHE A 67 -54.63 -45.11 10.08
CA PHE A 67 -54.83 -46.34 9.31
C PHE A 67 -54.84 -46.15 7.78
N THR A 68 -54.64 -44.94 7.27
CA THR A 68 -54.82 -44.66 5.82
C THR A 68 -53.47 -44.42 5.14
N MET A 69 -53.20 -45.17 4.05
CA MET A 69 -51.93 -45.05 3.30
C MET A 69 -51.74 -43.65 2.70
N ILE A 70 -50.51 -43.15 2.78
CA ILE A 70 -50.09 -41.87 2.17
C ILE A 70 -50.01 -42.05 0.65
N LYS A 71 -50.74 -41.22 -0.09
CA LYS A 71 -50.73 -41.26 -1.57
C LYS A 71 -49.76 -40.22 -2.11
N LEU A 72 -48.80 -40.66 -2.91
CA LEU A 72 -48.03 -39.81 -3.82
C LEU A 72 -48.80 -39.72 -5.13
N MET A 73 -49.16 -38.51 -5.53
CA MET A 73 -49.89 -38.27 -6.77
C MET A 73 -49.11 -37.30 -7.65
N TYR A 74 -49.17 -37.47 -8.97
CA TYR A 74 -48.51 -36.58 -9.90
C TYR A 74 -49.47 -36.01 -10.94
N LYS A 75 -49.12 -34.85 -11.47
CA LYS A 75 -49.81 -34.16 -12.56
C LYS A 75 -48.81 -33.86 -13.66
N ASN A 76 -49.17 -34.23 -14.91
CA ASN A 76 -48.33 -34.16 -16.12
C ASN A 76 -47.12 -35.10 -16.14
N ALA A 77 -46.59 -35.41 -17.32
CA ALA A 77 -45.32 -36.15 -17.43
C ALA A 77 -44.11 -35.27 -17.07
N HIS A 78 -43.07 -35.86 -16.49
CA HIS A 78 -41.83 -35.16 -16.14
C HIS A 78 -40.96 -34.98 -17.40
N CYS A 79 -41.18 -33.91 -18.16
CA CYS A 79 -40.58 -33.69 -19.48
C CYS A 79 -39.41 -32.69 -19.43
N HIS A 80 -38.23 -33.12 -18.96
CA HIS A 80 -36.97 -32.47 -19.35
C HIS A 80 -35.83 -33.50 -19.32
N GLU A 81 -35.03 -33.55 -20.37
CA GLU A 81 -33.79 -34.33 -20.36
C GLU A 81 -32.87 -33.75 -19.27
N GLN A 82 -32.33 -34.62 -18.41
CA GLN A 82 -31.28 -34.26 -17.44
C GLN A 82 -30.04 -33.78 -18.19
N ARG A 83 -30.00 -32.50 -18.57
CA ARG A 83 -28.77 -31.91 -19.09
C ARG A 83 -27.76 -31.78 -17.96
N ASN A 84 -26.61 -32.43 -18.12
CA ASN A 84 -25.40 -32.20 -17.33
C ASN A 84 -25.18 -30.69 -17.17
N VAL A 85 -25.12 -30.22 -15.92
CA VAL A 85 -24.98 -28.81 -15.57
C VAL A 85 -23.58 -28.33 -16.01
N THR A 86 -23.47 -27.79 -17.21
CA THR A 86 -22.21 -27.30 -17.84
C THR A 86 -21.59 -26.05 -17.18
N GLY A 87 -22.07 -25.65 -15.99
CA GLY A 87 -21.67 -24.40 -15.33
C GLY A 87 -20.73 -24.52 -14.13
N ARG A 88 -20.38 -25.73 -13.68
CA ARG A 88 -19.59 -25.94 -12.45
C ARG A 88 -18.31 -26.71 -12.73
N LEU A 89 -17.22 -26.30 -12.08
CA LEU A 89 -15.97 -27.05 -12.05
C LEU A 89 -16.18 -28.44 -11.43
N HIS A 90 -15.41 -29.41 -11.90
CA HIS A 90 -15.45 -30.80 -11.45
C HIS A 90 -15.16 -30.91 -9.93
N SER A 91 -15.85 -31.81 -9.22
CA SER A 91 -15.80 -31.93 -7.73
C SER A 91 -14.40 -31.99 -7.11
N PRO A 92 -13.43 -32.74 -7.67
CA PRO A 92 -12.07 -32.83 -7.13
C PRO A 92 -11.32 -31.50 -7.09
N ILE A 93 -11.61 -30.58 -8.03
CA ILE A 93 -11.03 -29.23 -8.03
C ILE A 93 -11.66 -28.37 -6.93
N ARG A 94 -12.93 -28.61 -6.61
CA ARG A 94 -13.68 -27.93 -5.53
C ARG A 94 -13.34 -28.41 -4.11
N GLU A 95 -12.58 -29.49 -4.00
CA GLU A 95 -12.12 -30.03 -2.72
C GLU A 95 -10.65 -29.64 -2.45
N SER A 96 -9.85 -29.43 -3.51
CA SER A 96 -8.43 -29.05 -3.45
C SER A 96 -8.16 -27.54 -3.48
N ASP A 97 -9.11 -26.75 -3.95
CA ASP A 97 -9.09 -25.28 -4.06
C ASP A 97 -8.87 -24.55 -2.73
N ASN A 98 -9.33 -25.10 -1.59
CA ASN A 98 -9.02 -24.56 -0.26
C ASN A 98 -7.52 -24.42 0.01
N LYS A 99 -6.67 -25.29 -0.57
CA LYS A 99 -5.22 -25.26 -0.36
C LYS A 99 -4.56 -24.10 -1.10
N TYR A 100 -4.87 -23.93 -2.39
CA TYR A 100 -4.21 -22.93 -3.23
C TYR A 100 -4.77 -21.52 -3.07
N ILE A 101 -6.08 -21.39 -2.82
CA ILE A 101 -6.72 -20.08 -2.63
C ILE A 101 -6.29 -19.46 -1.29
N LYS A 102 -6.10 -20.26 -0.23
CA LYS A 102 -5.64 -19.78 1.08
C LYS A 102 -4.16 -19.34 1.08
N CYS A 103 -3.36 -19.82 0.14
CA CYS A 103 -1.95 -19.42 -0.02
C CYS A 103 -1.76 -18.08 -0.75
N GLN A 104 -2.83 -17.30 -0.99
CA GLN A 104 -2.79 -15.97 -1.64
C GLN A 104 -2.13 -15.97 -3.03
N LEU A 105 -2.20 -17.09 -3.75
CA LEU A 105 -1.67 -17.22 -5.09
C LEU A 105 -2.50 -16.40 -6.11
N THR A 106 -1.84 -15.91 -7.16
CA THR A 106 -2.50 -15.28 -8.30
C THR A 106 -3.34 -16.29 -9.09
N GLN A 107 -4.34 -15.84 -9.84
CA GLN A 107 -5.19 -16.72 -10.65
C GLN A 107 -4.37 -17.59 -11.63
N GLY A 108 -3.30 -17.04 -12.21
CA GLY A 108 -2.40 -17.79 -13.08
C GLY A 108 -1.62 -18.88 -12.33
N GLN A 109 -1.15 -18.58 -11.12
CA GLN A 109 -0.48 -19.56 -10.25
C GLN A 109 -1.43 -20.67 -9.80
N ILE A 110 -2.67 -20.32 -9.43
CA ILE A 110 -3.71 -21.30 -9.07
C ILE A 110 -4.03 -22.18 -10.28
N LYS A 111 -4.19 -21.59 -11.48
CA LYS A 111 -4.43 -22.34 -12.71
C LYS A 111 -3.29 -23.32 -12.98
N ASN A 112 -2.04 -22.87 -12.88
CA ASN A 112 -0.87 -23.73 -13.11
C ASN A 112 -0.77 -24.85 -12.09
N ALA A 113 -1.00 -24.56 -10.79
CA ALA A 113 -1.01 -25.57 -9.75
C ALA A 113 -2.11 -26.61 -9.96
N LEU A 114 -3.34 -26.17 -10.28
CA LEU A 114 -4.45 -27.06 -10.58
C LEU A 114 -4.24 -27.85 -11.88
N SER A 115 -3.56 -27.29 -12.89
CA SER A 115 -3.19 -28.02 -14.10
C SER A 115 -2.10 -29.07 -13.87
N ILE A 116 -1.27 -28.92 -12.84
CA ILE A 116 -0.30 -29.94 -12.42
C ILE A 116 -1.04 -31.08 -11.68
N ASP A 117 -1.92 -30.72 -10.75
CA ASP A 117 -2.65 -31.71 -9.94
C ASP A 117 -3.76 -32.43 -10.72
N TYR A 118 -4.33 -31.76 -11.73
CA TYR A 118 -5.45 -32.25 -12.54
C TYR A 118 -5.22 -31.99 -14.05
N PRO A 119 -4.24 -32.66 -14.68
CA PRO A 119 -3.81 -32.36 -16.05
C PRO A 119 -4.90 -32.59 -17.11
N ASN A 120 -5.86 -33.47 -16.84
CA ASN A 120 -6.92 -33.85 -17.78
C ASN A 120 -8.23 -33.10 -17.56
N ILE A 121 -8.29 -32.16 -16.60
CA ILE A 121 -9.53 -31.43 -16.33
C ILE A 121 -9.43 -30.03 -16.93
N PRO A 122 -10.28 -29.68 -17.92
CA PRO A 122 -10.29 -28.33 -18.45
C PRO A 122 -10.67 -27.32 -17.36
N LEU A 123 -9.89 -26.24 -17.26
CA LEU A 123 -10.07 -25.15 -16.30
C LEU A 123 -10.45 -23.85 -17.04
N PRO A 124 -11.74 -23.65 -17.38
CA PRO A 124 -12.18 -22.39 -17.95
C PRO A 124 -11.89 -21.24 -16.98
N ILE A 125 -11.22 -20.19 -17.46
CA ILE A 125 -10.80 -19.02 -16.67
C ILE A 125 -12.00 -18.41 -15.92
N ASN A 126 -13.16 -18.34 -16.57
CA ASN A 126 -14.38 -17.78 -15.97
C ASN A 126 -14.89 -18.61 -14.79
N GLN A 127 -14.82 -19.94 -14.88
CA GLN A 127 -15.25 -20.81 -13.79
C GLN A 127 -14.27 -20.76 -12.61
N LEU A 128 -12.96 -20.69 -12.89
CA LEU A 128 -11.93 -20.50 -11.86
C LEU A 128 -12.09 -19.14 -11.16
N THR A 129 -12.40 -18.09 -11.92
CA THR A 129 -12.69 -16.75 -11.37
C THR A 129 -13.88 -16.80 -10.41
N ASN A 130 -14.97 -17.46 -10.84
CA ASN A 130 -16.17 -17.61 -10.02
C ASN A 130 -15.89 -18.42 -8.74
N LEU A 131 -15.07 -19.46 -8.83
CA LEU A 131 -14.66 -20.27 -7.67
C LEU A 131 -13.83 -19.46 -6.68
N ILE A 132 -12.80 -18.74 -7.16
CA ILE A 132 -11.97 -17.85 -6.33
C ILE A 132 -12.85 -16.80 -5.63
N ASN A 133 -13.76 -16.16 -6.36
CA ASN A 133 -14.67 -15.17 -5.82
C ASN A 133 -15.64 -15.78 -4.79
N TYR A 134 -16.17 -16.97 -5.06
CA TYR A 134 -17.05 -17.68 -4.13
C TYR A 134 -16.33 -18.05 -2.84
N THR A 135 -15.15 -18.66 -2.91
CA THR A 135 -14.37 -19.06 -1.73
C THR A 135 -13.94 -17.85 -0.92
N ARG A 136 -13.51 -16.76 -1.57
CA ARG A 136 -13.21 -15.49 -0.88
C ARG A 136 -14.43 -14.87 -0.19
N ARG A 137 -15.63 -14.96 -0.79
CA ARG A 137 -16.88 -14.50 -0.17
C ARG A 137 -17.33 -15.39 0.99
N ARG A 138 -17.15 -16.72 0.86
CA ARG A 138 -17.54 -17.70 1.89
C ARG A 138 -16.64 -17.60 3.12
N ASP A 139 -15.33 -17.51 2.89
CA ASP A 139 -14.33 -17.48 3.95
C ASP A 139 -14.12 -16.06 4.52
N ASN A 140 -14.76 -15.04 3.94
CA ASN A 140 -14.74 -13.66 4.42
C ASN A 140 -16.17 -13.06 4.30
N PRO A 141 -17.09 -13.41 5.22
CA PRO A 141 -18.52 -13.13 5.07
C PRO A 141 -18.93 -11.66 5.26
N GLU A 142 -17.99 -10.75 5.54
CA GLU A 142 -18.33 -9.36 5.81
C GLU A 142 -18.54 -8.56 4.52
N ILE A 143 -19.81 -8.50 4.07
CA ILE A 143 -20.30 -7.28 3.43
C ILE A 143 -20.21 -6.20 4.52
N PHE A 144 -19.12 -5.45 4.53
CA PHE A 144 -18.92 -4.30 5.41
C PHE A 144 -19.84 -3.19 4.91
N SER A 145 -21.05 -3.09 5.48
CA SER A 145 -21.99 -2.05 5.07
C SER A 145 -21.45 -0.67 5.48
N VAL A 146 -21.94 0.41 4.85
CA VAL A 146 -21.62 1.79 5.30
C VAL A 146 -21.99 1.98 6.77
N TYR A 147 -23.04 1.31 7.23
CA TYR A 147 -23.45 1.29 8.62
C TYR A 147 -22.43 0.60 9.53
N ASP A 148 -21.95 -0.59 9.15
CA ASP A 148 -20.91 -1.32 9.90
C ASP A 148 -19.59 -0.54 9.91
N PHE A 149 -19.26 0.13 8.80
CA PHE A 149 -18.10 1.01 8.69
C PHE A 149 -18.20 2.22 9.62
N ASN A 150 -19.36 2.90 9.65
CA ASN A 150 -19.60 4.01 10.56
C ASN A 150 -19.52 3.55 12.03
N ARG A 151 -20.13 2.41 12.37
CA ARG A 151 -20.05 1.82 13.71
C ARG A 151 -18.61 1.47 14.09
N TRP A 152 -17.84 0.89 13.17
CA TRP A 152 -16.43 0.60 13.38
C TRP A 152 -15.63 1.87 13.63
N CYS A 153 -15.84 2.93 12.83
CA CYS A 153 -15.18 4.23 13.02
C CYS A 153 -15.53 4.85 14.38
N MET A 154 -16.79 4.81 14.80
CA MET A 154 -17.21 5.27 16.13
C MET A 154 -16.50 4.52 17.25
N ASN A 155 -16.42 3.19 17.16
CA ASN A 155 -15.76 2.36 18.17
C ASN A 155 -14.25 2.63 18.24
N HIS A 156 -13.61 3.00 17.14
CA HIS A 156 -12.17 3.32 17.07
C HIS A 156 -11.87 4.83 17.24
N ASN A 157 -12.89 5.66 17.46
CA ASN A 157 -12.76 7.06 17.90
C ASN A 157 -12.68 7.13 19.44
N TYR A 158 -13.11 6.08 20.15
CA TYR A 158 -13.14 6.01 21.60
C TYR A 158 -11.83 5.49 22.23
N ASP A 159 -11.61 5.93 23.48
CA ASP A 159 -10.34 5.99 24.19
C ASP A 159 -9.84 4.63 24.71
N ASP A 160 -9.09 3.90 23.89
CA ASP A 160 -8.26 2.79 24.36
C ASP A 160 -6.82 3.26 24.62
N ASN A 161 -6.26 2.94 25.79
CA ASN A 161 -4.88 3.29 26.20
C ASN A 161 -3.76 2.66 25.33
N LEU A 162 -4.10 1.97 24.24
CA LEU A 162 -3.16 1.31 23.35
C LEU A 162 -2.54 2.33 22.38
N LEU A 163 -1.29 2.69 22.64
CA LEU A 163 -0.53 3.68 21.86
C LEU A 163 -0.42 3.34 20.36
N TYR A 164 -0.47 2.05 20.02
CA TYR A 164 -0.23 1.50 18.69
C TYR A 164 -1.50 0.96 18.00
N SER A 165 -2.67 1.05 18.64
CA SER A 165 -3.92 0.62 18.01
C SER A 165 -4.37 1.62 16.93
N THR A 166 -5.13 1.12 15.96
CA THR A 166 -5.77 1.97 14.95
C THR A 166 -6.76 2.89 15.63
N PHE A 167 -6.63 4.17 15.31
CA PHE A 167 -7.39 5.25 15.89
C PHE A 167 -8.01 6.08 14.75
N VAL A 168 -9.29 6.39 14.91
CA VAL A 168 -10.09 7.16 13.95
C VAL A 168 -10.46 8.48 14.61
N PRO A 169 -9.56 9.48 14.61
CA PRO A 169 -9.85 10.77 15.23
C PRO A 169 -10.96 11.54 14.50
N TYR A 170 -11.17 11.25 13.21
CA TYR A 170 -12.15 11.90 12.37
C TYR A 170 -12.67 10.98 11.28
N TYR A 171 -13.99 11.00 11.08
CA TYR A 171 -14.63 10.44 9.91
C TYR A 171 -15.86 11.30 9.55
N HIS A 172 -16.07 11.53 8.27
CA HIS A 172 -17.22 12.23 7.72
C HIS A 172 -17.83 11.36 6.62
N SER A 173 -19.05 10.89 6.87
CA SER A 173 -19.85 10.17 5.88
C SER A 173 -20.82 11.17 5.24
N ILE A 174 -20.57 11.54 3.99
CA ILE A 174 -21.57 12.25 3.18
C ILE A 174 -22.61 11.21 2.75
N LYS A 175 -23.88 11.63 2.63
CA LYS A 175 -25.04 10.76 2.36
C LYS A 175 -24.95 9.92 1.06
N ASN A 176 -23.96 10.16 0.21
CA ASN A 176 -23.65 9.38 -0.99
C ASN A 176 -22.33 8.63 -0.82
N ILE A 177 -22.27 7.37 -1.29
CA ILE A 177 -21.12 6.46 -1.21
C ILE A 177 -19.85 7.06 -1.83
N ASP A 178 -20.00 8.04 -2.69
CA ASP A 178 -18.91 8.58 -3.49
C ASP A 178 -17.93 9.44 -2.67
N ASP A 179 -18.34 10.04 -1.53
CA ASP A 179 -17.50 10.96 -0.76
C ASP A 179 -17.38 10.57 0.73
N ILE A 180 -16.65 9.49 1.00
CA ILE A 180 -16.29 9.08 2.37
C ILE A 180 -14.89 9.60 2.71
N PHE A 181 -14.82 10.53 3.67
CA PHE A 181 -13.55 11.00 4.24
C PHE A 181 -13.32 10.36 5.59
N VAL A 182 -12.35 9.46 5.69
CA VAL A 182 -11.90 8.90 6.97
C VAL A 182 -10.42 9.09 7.13
N PHE A 183 -10.01 9.53 8.31
CA PHE A 183 -8.62 9.64 8.71
C PHE A 183 -8.30 8.49 9.68
N PHE A 184 -7.49 7.53 9.24
CA PHE A 184 -7.01 6.43 10.08
C PHE A 184 -5.58 6.67 10.49
N THR A 185 -5.22 6.45 11.76
CA THR A 185 -3.85 6.64 12.25
C THR A 185 -3.60 5.79 13.50
N THR A 186 -2.49 5.99 14.21
CA THR A 186 -2.28 5.50 15.57
C THR A 186 -2.12 6.67 16.52
N LYS A 187 -2.39 6.47 17.82
CA LYS A 187 -2.18 7.51 18.83
C LYS A 187 -0.72 7.98 18.86
N GLN A 188 0.24 7.07 18.69
CA GLN A 188 1.66 7.42 18.58
C GLN A 188 1.94 8.39 17.43
N LEU A 189 1.36 8.14 16.25
CA LEU A 189 1.56 8.99 15.08
C LEU A 189 0.88 10.35 15.24
N ILE A 190 -0.31 10.40 15.84
CA ILE A 190 -0.94 11.68 16.20
C ILE A 190 -0.09 12.46 17.21
N GLN A 191 0.51 11.79 18.19
CA GLN A 191 1.44 12.43 19.12
C GLN A 191 2.67 12.99 18.40
N GLN A 192 3.11 12.41 17.28
CA GLN A 192 4.22 12.96 16.50
C GLN A 192 3.85 14.24 15.75
N ILE A 193 2.57 14.46 15.42
CA ILE A 193 2.09 15.69 14.75
C ILE A 193 2.52 16.93 15.53
N GLN A 194 2.45 16.92 16.87
CA GLN A 194 2.80 18.08 17.68
C GLN A 194 4.31 18.40 17.70
N PHE A 195 5.16 17.48 17.23
CA PHE A 195 6.61 17.62 17.24
C PHE A 195 7.20 17.84 15.84
N THR A 196 6.38 17.81 14.79
CA THR A 196 6.83 18.04 13.42
C THR A 196 6.23 19.33 12.86
N ALA A 197 7.10 20.22 12.38
CA ALA A 197 6.67 21.37 11.58
C ALA A 197 6.56 21.01 10.08
N LEU A 198 6.70 19.74 9.74
CA LEU A 198 6.61 19.22 8.37
C LEU A 198 5.34 18.42 8.14
N LEU A 199 4.68 18.69 7.02
CA LEU A 199 3.62 17.88 6.46
C LEU A 199 4.05 17.28 5.10
N GLN A 200 3.90 15.97 4.94
CA GLN A 200 4.10 15.27 3.65
C GLN A 200 2.74 14.92 3.06
N VAL A 201 2.42 15.47 1.89
CA VAL A 201 1.16 15.22 1.18
C VAL A 201 1.35 14.05 0.21
N ASP A 202 0.26 13.34 -0.12
CA ASP A 202 0.18 12.07 -0.91
C ASP A 202 0.52 10.78 -0.17
N ALA A 203 1.16 10.88 0.99
CA ALA A 203 1.36 9.77 1.91
C ALA A 203 1.74 10.32 3.28
N THR A 204 0.74 10.76 4.06
CA THR A 204 0.99 11.10 5.45
C THR A 204 1.35 9.82 6.20
N PRO A 205 2.56 9.69 6.78
CA PRO A 205 2.85 8.58 7.70
C PRO A 205 1.93 8.63 8.92
N PHE A 206 1.28 9.77 9.16
CA PHE A 206 0.34 10.04 10.24
C PHE A 206 -1.11 9.69 9.92
N GLY A 207 -1.43 9.18 8.73
CA GLY A 207 -2.73 8.59 8.48
C GLY A 207 -3.11 8.38 7.03
N ILE A 208 -4.07 7.49 6.80
CA ILE A 208 -4.68 7.22 5.50
C ILE A 208 -5.93 8.08 5.41
N ALA A 209 -5.98 8.97 4.40
CA ALA A 209 -7.21 9.65 4.01
C ALA A 209 -7.81 8.91 2.80
N LEU A 210 -9.06 8.48 2.91
CA LEU A 210 -9.85 8.11 1.74
C LEU A 210 -10.45 9.40 1.17
N VAL A 211 -10.08 9.72 -0.06
CA VAL A 211 -10.63 10.84 -0.83
C VAL A 211 -11.29 10.23 -2.05
N SER A 212 -12.46 10.74 -2.43
CA SER A 212 -13.15 10.34 -3.65
C SER A 212 -12.28 10.61 -4.89
N SER A 213 -12.65 10.03 -6.02
CA SER A 213 -11.82 9.91 -7.23
C SER A 213 -11.31 11.22 -7.83
N ASP A 214 -11.75 12.37 -7.33
CA ASP A 214 -11.37 13.69 -7.84
C ASP A 214 -10.44 14.41 -6.84
N GLU A 215 -9.18 14.60 -7.23
CA GLU A 215 -8.12 15.33 -6.51
C GLU A 215 -8.40 16.84 -6.44
N HIS A 216 -9.58 17.24 -5.96
CA HIS A 216 -9.97 18.63 -5.85
C HIS A 216 -9.27 19.32 -4.67
N ALA A 217 -8.98 20.62 -4.84
CA ALA A 217 -8.39 21.46 -3.79
C ALA A 217 -9.18 21.42 -2.47
N SER A 218 -10.50 21.21 -2.54
CA SER A 218 -11.39 21.05 -1.39
C SER A 218 -11.01 19.85 -0.52
N CYS A 219 -10.59 18.75 -1.13
CA CYS A 219 -10.21 17.53 -0.41
C CYS A 219 -8.92 17.73 0.41
N PHE A 220 -7.91 18.37 -0.18
CA PHE A 220 -6.69 18.73 0.54
C PHE A 220 -6.92 19.77 1.62
N LYS A 221 -7.81 20.75 1.37
CA LYS A 221 -8.20 21.74 2.37
C LYS A 221 -8.85 21.07 3.58
N GLU A 222 -9.81 20.18 3.32
CA GLU A 222 -10.49 19.43 4.39
C GLU A 222 -9.48 18.61 5.19
N LEU A 223 -8.57 17.89 4.53
CA LEU A 223 -7.49 17.16 5.20
C LEU A 223 -6.67 18.06 6.14
N PHE A 224 -6.26 19.23 5.66
CA PHE A 224 -5.46 20.19 6.45
C PHE A 224 -6.23 20.76 7.64
N ILE A 225 -7.51 21.10 7.46
CA ILE A 225 -8.40 21.55 8.54
C ILE A 225 -8.53 20.45 9.60
N GLN A 226 -8.70 19.20 9.19
CA GLN A 226 -8.84 18.11 10.14
C GLN A 226 -7.56 17.86 10.93
N LEU A 227 -6.38 18.00 10.34
CA LEU A 227 -5.12 17.94 11.10
C LEU A 227 -5.04 19.03 12.17
N GLN A 228 -5.51 20.26 11.89
CA GLN A 228 -5.61 21.32 12.90
C GLN A 228 -6.61 20.95 14.01
N ASN A 229 -7.80 20.46 13.64
CA ASN A 229 -8.84 20.06 14.59
C ASN A 229 -8.37 18.93 15.51
N ILE A 230 -7.68 17.94 14.97
CA ILE A 230 -7.09 16.82 15.73
C ILE A 230 -6.08 17.37 16.74
N SER A 231 -5.18 18.25 16.30
CA SER A 231 -4.19 18.83 17.19
C SER A 231 -4.83 19.65 18.33
N ALA A 232 -5.84 20.47 17.99
CA ALA A 232 -6.57 21.25 18.96
C ALA A 232 -7.33 20.37 19.97
N LYS A 233 -8.06 19.35 19.47
CA LYS A 233 -8.89 18.45 20.29
C LYS A 233 -8.05 17.62 21.26
N TYR A 234 -6.94 17.05 20.81
CA TYR A 234 -6.18 16.07 21.61
C TYR A 234 -4.98 16.66 22.36
N PHE A 235 -4.46 17.81 21.93
CA PHE A 235 -3.27 18.42 22.55
C PHE A 235 -3.50 19.83 23.05
N ASN A 236 -4.70 20.41 22.85
CA ASN A 236 -5.02 21.79 23.18
C ASN A 236 -3.99 22.78 22.61
N ARG A 237 -3.54 22.50 21.38
CA ARG A 237 -2.53 23.28 20.66
C ARG A 237 -2.93 23.43 19.19
N GLN A 238 -2.58 24.55 18.59
CA GLN A 238 -2.68 24.71 17.15
C GLN A 238 -1.55 23.93 16.47
N TYR A 239 -1.90 23.23 15.39
CA TYR A 239 -0.88 22.55 14.58
C TYR A 239 -0.12 23.57 13.73
N ILE A 240 1.16 23.75 14.01
CA ILE A 240 2.03 24.66 13.27
C ILE A 240 2.80 23.87 12.22
N VAL A 241 2.51 24.16 10.96
CA VAL A 241 3.23 23.61 9.80
C VAL A 241 4.10 24.71 9.21
N ASN A 242 5.40 24.49 9.14
CA ASN A 242 6.38 25.39 8.52
C ASN A 242 6.71 24.94 7.09
N TYR A 243 6.64 23.64 6.81
CA TYR A 243 6.98 23.06 5.50
C TYR A 243 5.94 22.05 5.05
N ILE A 244 5.60 22.08 3.76
CA ILE A 244 4.76 21.07 3.12
C ILE A 244 5.50 20.48 1.93
N ILE A 245 5.82 19.19 1.95
CA ILE A 245 6.38 18.48 0.79
C ILE A 245 5.24 17.80 0.06
N ALA A 246 5.12 18.08 -1.23
CA ALA A 246 4.11 17.49 -2.10
C ALA A 246 4.65 17.37 -3.53
N ASP A 247 3.86 16.77 -4.42
CA ASP A 247 4.05 16.91 -5.86
C ASP A 247 3.80 18.37 -6.32
N GLY A 248 3.60 18.60 -7.62
CA GLY A 248 3.32 19.91 -8.19
C GLY A 248 1.83 20.27 -8.32
N ALA A 249 0.90 19.51 -7.72
CA ALA A 249 -0.54 19.68 -7.92
C ALA A 249 -1.03 21.07 -7.46
N PRO A 250 -1.79 21.82 -8.30
CA PRO A 250 -2.31 23.13 -7.93
C PRO A 250 -3.26 23.11 -6.73
N GLY A 251 -4.03 22.02 -6.59
CA GLY A 251 -4.98 21.85 -5.49
C GLY A 251 -4.33 21.90 -4.11
N ILE A 252 -3.13 21.33 -4.00
CA ILE A 252 -2.34 21.33 -2.75
C ILE A 252 -1.84 22.74 -2.42
N THR A 253 -1.36 23.51 -3.40
CA THR A 253 -0.96 24.92 -3.16
C THR A 253 -2.14 25.74 -2.67
N LYS A 254 -3.30 25.62 -3.32
CA LYS A 254 -4.48 26.40 -2.91
C LYS A 254 -4.91 26.04 -1.49
N ALA A 255 -5.00 24.74 -1.18
CA ALA A 255 -5.31 24.28 0.18
C ALA A 255 -4.28 24.75 1.21
N GLN A 256 -2.98 24.70 0.88
CA GLN A 256 -1.90 25.17 1.75
C GLN A 256 -2.03 26.65 2.05
N GLN A 257 -2.26 27.49 1.04
CA GLN A 257 -2.39 28.93 1.23
C GLN A 257 -3.60 29.30 2.10
N GLU A 258 -4.69 28.53 2.00
CA GLU A 258 -5.90 28.78 2.80
C GLU A 258 -5.77 28.30 4.25
N VAL A 259 -5.10 27.18 4.51
CA VAL A 259 -5.08 26.54 5.85
C VAL A 259 -3.77 26.77 6.61
N PHE A 260 -2.64 26.80 5.89
CA PHE A 260 -1.29 27.00 6.44
C PHE A 260 -0.54 28.08 5.64
N PRO A 261 -1.00 29.34 5.65
CA PRO A 261 -0.43 30.42 4.83
C PRO A 261 1.06 30.68 5.12
N GLN A 262 1.52 30.38 6.33
CA GLN A 262 2.92 30.50 6.75
C GLN A 262 3.82 29.38 6.24
N ALA A 263 3.26 28.25 5.81
CA ALA A 263 4.04 27.08 5.42
C ALA A 263 4.69 27.27 4.05
N LYS A 264 5.98 26.95 3.94
CA LYS A 264 6.69 26.89 2.66
C LYS A 264 6.40 25.56 1.97
N ARG A 265 5.83 25.59 0.77
CA ARG A 265 5.71 24.38 -0.08
C ARG A 265 7.08 24.02 -0.65
N LEU A 266 7.47 22.76 -0.46
CA LEU A 266 8.65 22.13 -1.04
C LEU A 266 8.21 21.18 -2.14
N MET A 267 9.00 21.10 -3.21
CA MET A 267 8.73 20.22 -4.33
C MET A 267 9.39 18.88 -4.07
N CYS A 268 8.62 17.81 -4.10
CA CYS A 268 9.15 16.46 -3.88
C CYS A 268 10.19 16.12 -4.96
N TRP A 269 11.39 15.72 -4.51
CA TRP A 269 12.49 15.34 -5.38
C TRP A 269 12.17 14.13 -6.27
N ALA A 270 11.42 13.14 -5.79
CA ALA A 270 11.04 11.97 -6.57
C ALA A 270 10.19 12.36 -7.79
N HIS A 271 9.19 13.21 -7.57
CA HIS A 271 8.37 13.78 -8.62
C HIS A 271 9.17 14.69 -9.55
N THR A 272 10.07 15.51 -8.99
CA THR A 272 10.96 16.39 -9.75
C THR A 272 11.82 15.59 -10.74
N VAL A 273 12.57 14.60 -10.26
CA VAL A 273 13.42 13.74 -11.10
C VAL A 273 12.61 12.96 -12.12
N SER A 274 11.45 12.44 -11.73
CA SER A 274 10.57 11.72 -12.65
C SER A 274 10.17 12.61 -13.84
N LYS A 275 9.73 13.85 -13.55
CA LYS A 275 9.35 14.83 -14.58
C LYS A 275 10.52 15.35 -15.41
N ILE A 276 11.69 15.50 -14.83
CA ILE A 276 12.92 15.82 -15.57
C ILE A 276 13.26 14.66 -16.54
N ARG A 277 13.18 13.41 -16.08
CA ARG A 277 13.47 12.20 -16.87
C ARG A 277 12.50 11.99 -18.03
N GLU A 278 11.25 12.44 -17.94
CA GLU A 278 10.32 12.46 -19.07
C GLU A 278 10.89 13.27 -20.25
N HIS A 279 11.71 14.29 -19.98
CA HIS A 279 12.33 15.17 -20.96
C HIS A 279 13.73 14.72 -21.40
N ARG A 280 14.17 13.52 -21.01
CA ARG A 280 15.50 12.98 -21.39
C ARG A 280 15.76 12.95 -22.90
N LYS A 281 14.70 12.86 -23.71
CA LYS A 281 14.79 12.83 -25.18
C LYS A 281 15.31 14.15 -25.77
N LEU A 282 15.30 15.23 -25.00
CA LEU A 282 15.85 16.54 -25.38
C LEU A 282 17.37 16.63 -25.14
N VAL A 283 17.99 15.57 -24.62
CA VAL A 283 19.41 15.46 -24.35
C VAL A 283 20.00 14.36 -25.24
N PRO A 284 21.19 14.55 -25.83
CA PRO A 284 21.90 13.47 -26.51
C PRO A 284 22.07 12.24 -25.62
N ALA A 285 21.87 11.04 -26.18
CA ALA A 285 21.80 9.79 -25.41
C ALA A 285 23.11 9.48 -24.67
N ASP A 286 24.24 9.83 -25.26
CA ASP A 286 25.59 9.71 -24.69
C ASP A 286 25.82 10.68 -23.52
N LYS A 287 25.08 11.79 -23.46
CA LYS A 287 25.21 12.82 -22.42
C LYS A 287 24.20 12.73 -21.28
N TRP A 288 23.15 11.92 -21.42
CA TRP A 288 22.09 11.83 -20.41
C TRP A 288 22.62 11.45 -19.02
N ASN A 289 23.57 10.52 -18.92
CA ASN A 289 24.08 10.08 -17.62
C ASN A 289 24.85 11.18 -16.88
N GLU A 290 25.58 12.02 -17.62
CA GLU A 290 26.26 13.20 -17.07
C GLU A 290 25.22 14.20 -16.55
N VAL A 291 24.22 14.54 -17.38
CA VAL A 291 23.12 15.46 -17.02
C VAL A 291 22.31 14.98 -15.81
N ASP A 292 21.93 13.69 -15.76
CA ASP A 292 21.20 13.12 -14.62
C ASP A 292 22.08 13.18 -13.36
N SER A 293 23.38 12.89 -13.47
CA SER A 293 24.34 13.00 -12.37
C SER A 293 24.46 14.45 -11.86
N ASP A 294 24.60 15.43 -12.75
CA ASP A 294 24.71 16.85 -12.39
C ASP A 294 23.49 17.32 -11.61
N ILE A 295 22.29 16.94 -12.06
CA ILE A 295 21.02 17.24 -11.41
C ILE A 295 20.94 16.61 -10.02
N HIS A 296 21.43 15.37 -9.85
CA HIS A 296 21.53 14.72 -8.54
C HIS A 296 22.57 15.37 -7.62
N ASN A 297 23.69 15.87 -8.14
CA ASN A 297 24.67 16.60 -7.33
C ASN A 297 24.12 17.96 -6.91
N LEU A 298 23.41 18.65 -7.81
CA LEU A 298 22.76 19.92 -7.51
C LEU A 298 21.69 19.77 -6.41
N GLN A 299 20.97 18.64 -6.40
CA GLN A 299 20.00 18.32 -5.36
C GLN A 299 20.61 18.29 -3.95
N LEU A 300 21.87 17.86 -3.82
CA LEU A 300 22.55 17.70 -2.54
C LEU A 300 23.08 19.02 -1.97
N CYS A 301 22.91 20.15 -2.66
CA CYS A 301 23.21 21.46 -2.10
C CYS A 301 22.43 21.65 -0.81
N PHE A 302 23.12 22.06 0.26
CA PHE A 302 22.55 22.15 1.61
C PHE A 302 22.32 23.60 2.07
N SER A 303 22.47 24.58 1.18
CA SER A 303 22.06 25.97 1.39
C SER A 303 21.72 26.67 0.08
N ASP A 304 20.92 27.73 0.16
CA ASP A 304 20.50 28.55 -0.99
C ASP A 304 21.70 29.15 -1.73
N ASN A 305 22.70 29.66 -1.00
CA ASN A 305 23.88 30.24 -1.62
C ASN A 305 24.68 29.20 -2.41
N ILE A 306 24.92 28.03 -1.80
CA ILE A 306 25.63 26.93 -2.47
C ILE A 306 24.86 26.47 -3.69
N PHE A 307 23.53 26.35 -3.58
CA PHE A 307 22.66 25.98 -4.71
C PHE A 307 22.76 27.01 -5.84
N ASN A 308 22.67 28.31 -5.55
CA ASN A 308 22.75 29.37 -6.55
C ASN A 308 24.13 29.43 -7.24
N CYS A 309 25.22 29.25 -6.48
CA CYS A 309 26.56 29.13 -7.05
C CYS A 309 26.66 27.90 -7.98
N ALA A 310 26.19 26.75 -7.51
CA ALA A 310 26.20 25.50 -8.29
C ALA A 310 25.36 25.61 -9.56
N VAL A 311 24.17 26.23 -9.51
CA VAL A 311 23.32 26.54 -10.68
C VAL A 311 24.06 27.41 -11.69
N SER A 312 24.78 28.43 -11.21
CA SER A 312 25.50 29.37 -12.08
C SER A 312 26.65 28.67 -12.82
N LEU A 313 27.39 27.82 -12.11
CA LEU A 313 28.46 27.00 -12.69
C LEU A 313 27.91 25.97 -13.68
N LEU A 314 26.83 25.28 -13.32
CA LEU A 314 26.17 24.31 -14.19
C LEU A 314 25.70 24.95 -15.49
N LYS A 315 25.15 26.17 -15.41
CA LYS A 315 24.71 26.92 -16.59
C LYS A 315 25.88 27.20 -17.53
N LEU A 316 27.01 27.69 -17.00
CA LEU A 316 28.21 27.95 -17.79
C LEU A 316 28.77 26.68 -18.45
N GLU A 317 28.77 25.57 -17.72
CA GLU A 317 29.20 24.28 -18.27
C GLU A 317 28.26 23.81 -19.39
N TRP A 318 26.96 23.83 -19.13
CA TRP A 318 25.96 23.38 -20.09
C TRP A 318 25.90 24.26 -21.34
N ASP A 319 26.17 25.56 -21.25
CA ASP A 319 26.22 26.48 -22.40
C ASP A 319 27.22 26.02 -23.49
N ASN A 320 28.22 25.19 -23.14
CA ASN A 320 29.16 24.58 -24.09
C ASN A 320 28.57 23.43 -24.93
N TYR A 321 27.31 23.05 -24.70
CA TYR A 321 26.63 21.96 -25.40
C TYR A 321 25.39 22.45 -26.17
N PRO A 322 25.56 22.95 -27.41
CA PRO A 322 24.45 23.51 -28.19
C PRO A 322 23.28 22.54 -28.43
N LEU A 323 23.55 21.24 -28.50
CA LEU A 323 22.55 20.20 -28.78
C LEU A 323 21.54 20.00 -27.64
N MET A 324 21.82 20.47 -26.42
CA MET A 324 20.90 20.37 -25.28
C MET A 324 20.18 21.70 -24.95
N LYS A 325 20.27 22.73 -25.81
CA LYS A 325 19.65 24.05 -25.57
C LYS A 325 18.15 23.98 -25.23
N GLN A 326 17.42 23.07 -25.86
CA GLN A 326 15.99 22.88 -25.56
C GLN A 326 15.77 22.35 -24.13
N PHE A 327 16.56 21.36 -23.72
CA PHE A 327 16.54 20.82 -22.37
C PHE A 327 16.95 21.87 -21.34
N GLN A 328 18.02 22.64 -21.60
CA GLN A 328 18.46 23.73 -20.72
C GLN A 328 17.34 24.75 -20.50
N LYS A 329 16.71 25.22 -21.59
CA LYS A 329 15.60 26.17 -21.51
C LYS A 329 14.46 25.62 -20.67
N TYR A 330 14.11 24.35 -20.85
CA TYR A 330 13.11 23.68 -20.01
C TYR A 330 13.55 23.64 -18.54
N PHE A 331 14.75 23.12 -18.27
CA PHE A 331 15.25 22.87 -16.92
C PHE A 331 15.37 24.17 -16.12
N PHE A 332 16.02 25.19 -16.65
CA PHE A 332 16.22 26.46 -15.95
C PHE A 332 14.92 27.25 -15.77
N ASN A 333 13.98 27.19 -16.71
CA ASN A 333 12.71 27.90 -16.55
C ASN A 333 11.78 27.20 -15.55
N GLU A 334 11.63 25.88 -15.63
CA GLU A 334 10.69 25.16 -14.77
C GLU A 334 11.27 24.87 -13.39
N TRP A 335 12.49 24.35 -13.30
CA TRP A 335 13.04 23.80 -12.05
C TRP A 335 13.95 24.77 -11.29
N ILE A 336 14.48 25.79 -11.96
CA ILE A 336 15.34 26.79 -11.30
C ILE A 336 14.63 28.13 -11.11
N LYS A 337 13.85 28.59 -12.09
CA LYS A 337 13.14 29.88 -11.98
C LYS A 337 11.78 29.75 -11.31
N LYS A 338 10.98 28.77 -11.73
CA LYS A 338 9.58 28.64 -11.29
C LYS A 338 9.42 27.84 -10.00
N ILE A 339 10.16 26.73 -9.84
CA ILE A 339 10.04 25.84 -8.66
C ILE A 339 11.42 25.47 -8.07
N PRO A 340 12.22 26.41 -7.53
CA PRO A 340 13.56 26.12 -6.99
C PRO A 340 13.54 25.62 -5.55
N VAL A 341 12.71 24.62 -5.23
CA VAL A 341 12.53 24.15 -3.84
C VAL A 341 12.57 22.63 -3.71
N TRP A 342 13.46 21.99 -4.49
CA TRP A 342 13.65 20.53 -4.55
C TRP A 342 15.03 20.04 -4.07
N TYR A 343 15.95 20.95 -3.72
CA TYR A 343 17.27 20.62 -3.16
C TYR A 343 17.22 20.53 -1.63
N GLU A 344 18.17 19.80 -1.04
CA GLU A 344 18.19 19.50 0.40
C GLU A 344 18.28 20.76 1.29
N GLY A 345 18.94 21.81 0.80
CA GLY A 345 19.07 23.09 1.48
C GLY A 345 17.81 23.95 1.48
N ALA A 346 16.80 23.64 0.65
CA ALA A 346 15.58 24.44 0.54
C ALA A 346 14.77 24.47 1.85
N ALA A 347 14.93 23.41 2.66
CA ALA A 347 14.52 23.31 4.04
C ALA A 347 15.47 22.37 4.80
N CYS A 348 16.39 22.97 5.56
CA CYS A 348 17.37 22.20 6.33
C CYS A 348 16.67 21.27 7.35
N ASN A 349 17.16 20.04 7.48
CA ASN A 349 16.61 19.00 8.38
C ASN A 349 15.20 18.50 7.99
N ILE A 350 14.76 18.71 6.75
CA ILE A 350 13.44 18.32 6.24
C ILE A 350 13.56 17.51 4.93
N PRO A 351 12.99 16.28 4.84
CA PRO A 351 13.15 15.38 3.68
C PRO A 351 12.94 16.08 2.35
N SER A 352 13.91 16.00 1.44
CA SER A 352 13.69 16.45 0.05
C SER A 352 12.68 15.57 -0.72
N THR A 353 12.33 14.41 -0.18
CA THR A 353 11.44 13.43 -0.83
C THR A 353 10.51 12.73 0.15
N ASN A 354 9.29 12.44 -0.31
CA ASN A 354 8.37 11.51 0.32
C ASN A 354 8.70 10.03 -0.01
N ASN A 355 9.85 9.72 -0.65
CA ASN A 355 10.21 8.37 -1.11
C ASN A 355 10.18 7.30 -0.01
N GLY A 356 10.41 7.66 1.26
CA GLY A 356 10.20 6.73 2.36
C GLY A 356 8.76 6.23 2.41
N CYS A 357 7.82 7.16 2.26
CA CYS A 357 6.39 6.91 2.19
C CYS A 357 5.96 6.29 0.85
N GLU A 358 6.54 6.69 -0.29
CA GLU A 358 6.25 6.08 -1.59
C GLU A 358 6.84 4.67 -1.74
N SER A 359 8.03 4.41 -1.20
CA SER A 359 8.63 3.07 -1.14
C SER A 359 7.89 2.18 -0.16
N LEU A 360 7.43 2.72 0.97
CA LEU A 360 6.54 2.02 1.88
C LEU A 360 5.21 1.72 1.17
N ASN A 361 4.57 2.70 0.55
CA ASN A 361 3.36 2.51 -0.27
C ASN A 361 3.60 1.53 -1.42
N GLY A 362 4.78 1.56 -2.03
CA GLY A 362 5.21 0.67 -3.10
C GLY A 362 5.36 -0.76 -2.61
N LYS A 363 6.04 -0.98 -1.47
CA LYS A 363 6.14 -2.30 -0.81
C LYS A 363 4.79 -2.77 -0.30
N ILE A 364 3.93 -1.88 0.21
CA ILE A 364 2.53 -2.15 0.55
C ILE A 364 1.77 -2.60 -0.69
N LYS A 365 1.89 -1.87 -1.80
CA LYS A 365 1.27 -2.20 -3.09
C LYS A 365 1.79 -3.52 -3.63
N GLU A 366 3.08 -3.76 -3.58
CA GLU A 366 3.74 -4.88 -4.24
C GLU A 366 3.75 -6.17 -3.40
N GLN A 367 4.10 -6.07 -2.12
CA GLN A 367 4.37 -7.23 -1.26
C GLN A 367 3.18 -7.60 -0.38
N TYR A 368 2.33 -6.63 -0.07
CA TYR A 368 1.29 -6.82 0.93
C TYR A 368 -0.10 -6.85 0.35
N THR A 369 -0.40 -5.98 -0.60
CA THR A 369 -1.68 -5.92 -1.30
C THR A 369 -1.63 -6.62 -2.66
N LEU A 370 -0.45 -6.93 -3.21
CA LEU A 370 -0.27 -7.47 -4.56
C LEU A 370 -1.01 -6.64 -5.63
N ARG A 371 -1.12 -5.33 -5.40
CA ARG A 371 -1.93 -4.36 -6.15
C ARG A 371 -3.43 -4.68 -6.18
N ASN A 372 -3.89 -5.57 -5.31
CA ASN A 372 -5.30 -5.89 -5.08
C ASN A 372 -5.85 -5.10 -3.88
N LYS A 373 -7.12 -4.68 -3.92
CA LYS A 373 -7.79 -4.09 -2.76
C LYS A 373 -7.83 -5.12 -1.61
N LEU A 374 -7.30 -4.78 -0.44
CA LEU A 374 -7.30 -5.64 0.75
C LEU A 374 -8.20 -5.08 1.85
N HIS A 375 -8.70 -5.98 2.72
CA HIS A 375 -9.35 -5.61 3.97
C HIS A 375 -8.32 -5.14 5.02
N LEU A 376 -8.70 -4.08 5.75
CA LEU A 376 -7.87 -3.36 6.73
C LEU A 376 -7.31 -4.26 7.85
N SER A 377 -8.07 -5.28 8.27
CA SER A 377 -7.68 -6.24 9.31
C SER A 377 -6.44 -7.08 8.95
N SER A 378 -6.14 -7.25 7.67
CA SER A 378 -5.01 -8.06 7.18
C SER A 378 -3.72 -7.26 6.95
N PHE A 379 -3.79 -5.93 7.11
CA PHE A 379 -2.74 -4.99 6.74
C PHE A 379 -1.83 -4.61 7.93
N LEU A 380 -2.39 -4.47 9.12
CA LEU A 380 -1.73 -3.90 10.31
C LEU A 380 -0.52 -4.70 10.85
N PRO A 381 -0.53 -6.05 10.92
CA PRO A 381 0.58 -6.81 11.50
C PRO A 381 1.88 -6.82 10.67
N LYS A 382 1.88 -6.24 9.46
CA LYS A 382 2.98 -6.36 8.49
C LYS A 382 3.95 -5.19 8.47
N ILE A 383 3.62 -4.08 9.15
CA ILE A 383 4.40 -2.83 9.18
C ILE A 383 5.54 -2.85 10.21
N GLU A 384 5.45 -3.68 11.25
CA GLU A 384 6.38 -3.70 12.40
C GLU A 384 7.83 -4.11 12.12
N LYS A 385 8.18 -4.57 10.90
CA LYS A 385 9.45 -5.27 10.62
C LYS A 385 10.55 -4.47 9.89
N CYS A 386 10.40 -3.15 9.68
CA CYS A 386 11.23 -2.41 8.72
C CYS A 386 12.44 -1.60 9.26
N CYS A 387 12.82 -1.66 10.54
CA CYS A 387 13.91 -0.81 11.07
C CYS A 387 15.21 -1.58 11.38
N MET A 388 16.27 -1.38 10.58
CA MET A 388 17.63 -1.94 10.81
C MET A 388 18.72 -0.91 10.41
N LEU A 389 18.90 0.14 11.22
CA LEU A 389 19.89 1.21 11.00
C LEU A 389 21.11 1.15 11.94
N GLU A 390 21.03 0.43 13.05
CA GLU A 390 22.05 0.48 14.11
C GLU A 390 23.36 -0.26 13.76
N LEU A 391 23.29 -1.33 12.97
CA LEU A 391 24.45 -2.17 12.62
C LEU A 391 25.44 -1.51 11.64
N THR A 392 24.96 -0.63 10.75
CA THR A 392 25.82 0.10 9.80
C THR A 392 26.54 1.28 10.43
N ALA A 393 25.93 1.91 11.44
CA ALA A 393 26.55 2.98 12.22
C ALA A 393 27.73 2.46 13.07
N PHE A 394 27.55 1.31 13.75
CA PHE A 394 28.59 0.69 14.58
C PHE A 394 29.84 0.28 13.78
N LYS A 395 29.68 -0.24 12.56
CA LYS A 395 30.83 -0.59 11.72
C LYS A 395 31.65 0.63 11.31
N TRP A 396 30.99 1.76 11.06
CA TRP A 396 31.67 2.97 10.65
C TRP A 396 32.43 3.64 11.79
N SER A 397 31.86 3.69 12.99
CA SER A 397 32.54 4.28 14.16
C SER A 397 33.85 3.58 14.51
N ASN A 398 33.95 2.29 14.19
CA ASN A 398 35.14 1.48 14.45
C ASN A 398 36.19 1.53 13.32
N THR A 399 35.84 2.07 12.13
CA THR A 399 36.76 2.12 10.98
C THR A 399 37.27 3.52 10.69
N ILE A 400 36.62 4.57 11.18
CA ILE A 400 37.12 5.94 10.98
C ILE A 400 38.26 6.25 11.96
N ASN A 401 39.34 6.84 11.44
CA ASN A 401 40.41 7.37 12.28
C ASN A 401 39.95 8.69 12.91
N GLN A 402 39.95 8.76 14.24
CA GLN A 402 39.43 9.92 14.97
C GLN A 402 40.23 11.20 14.70
N ILE A 403 41.50 11.08 14.29
CA ILE A 403 42.37 12.21 13.94
C ILE A 403 41.85 12.96 12.70
N ASP A 404 41.11 12.27 11.82
CA ASP A 404 40.58 12.87 10.60
C ASP A 404 39.26 13.63 10.83
N ILE A 405 38.72 13.60 12.05
CA ILE A 405 37.52 14.34 12.44
C ILE A 405 37.96 15.71 12.96
N LEU A 406 37.71 16.76 12.17
CA LEU A 406 38.06 18.12 12.56
C LEU A 406 36.88 18.78 13.25
N HIS A 407 37.12 19.35 14.43
CA HIS A 407 36.14 20.23 15.07
C HIS A 407 35.99 21.51 14.25
N TRP A 408 34.76 21.97 14.06
CA TRP A 408 34.48 23.20 13.31
C TRP A 408 33.94 24.32 14.20
N PHE A 409 32.68 24.21 14.64
CA PHE A 409 32.06 25.20 15.54
C PHE A 409 30.91 24.57 16.32
N GLY A 410 30.83 24.86 17.63
CA GLY A 410 29.83 24.28 18.51
C GLY A 410 29.87 22.75 18.47
N ASN A 411 28.74 22.12 18.14
CA ASN A 411 28.62 20.66 18.02
C ASN A 411 28.85 20.13 16.60
N TRP A 412 29.41 20.94 15.68
CA TRP A 412 29.65 20.53 14.30
C TRP A 412 31.10 20.12 14.04
N TYR A 413 31.24 19.05 13.27
CA TYR A 413 32.51 18.44 12.89
C TYR A 413 32.59 18.26 11.37
N ILE A 414 33.78 18.41 10.81
CA ILE A 414 34.09 18.07 9.42
C ILE A 414 34.59 16.63 9.41
N VAL A 415 33.89 15.80 8.65
CA VAL A 415 34.17 14.37 8.55
C VAL A 415 34.49 14.03 7.10
N PRO A 416 35.60 13.33 6.81
CA PRO A 416 35.95 12.95 5.44
C PRO A 416 34.91 11.99 4.86
N SER A 417 34.70 12.08 3.55
CA SER A 417 33.98 11.06 2.81
C SER A 417 34.82 9.77 2.74
N SER A 418 34.30 8.74 2.06
CA SER A 418 35.08 7.51 1.88
C SER A 418 36.35 7.71 1.05
N ASN A 419 36.37 8.70 0.16
CA ASN A 419 37.48 9.01 -0.74
C ASN A 419 37.59 10.54 -0.91
N PRO A 420 38.09 11.28 0.09
CA PRO A 420 38.29 12.72 -0.04
C PRO A 420 39.34 13.00 -1.11
N THR A 421 39.04 13.92 -2.03
CA THR A 421 39.93 14.28 -3.14
C THR A 421 40.64 15.62 -2.92
N ILE A 422 40.19 16.40 -1.92
CA ILE A 422 40.82 17.66 -1.53
C ILE A 422 41.23 17.64 -0.06
N ALA A 423 42.20 18.48 0.31
CA ALA A 423 42.60 18.63 1.71
C ALA A 423 41.50 19.34 2.53
N PRO A 424 41.35 19.05 3.84
CA PRO A 424 40.28 19.63 4.65
C PRO A 424 40.34 21.16 4.74
N ALA A 425 41.54 21.73 4.83
CA ALA A 425 41.75 23.18 4.87
C ALA A 425 41.26 23.86 3.58
N MET A 426 41.56 23.26 2.42
CA MET A 426 41.09 23.74 1.13
C MET A 426 39.56 23.60 1.02
N TRP A 427 38.99 22.48 1.49
CA TRP A 427 37.54 22.29 1.52
C TRP A 427 36.84 23.38 2.34
N LEU A 428 37.39 23.72 3.51
CA LEU A 428 36.84 24.75 4.40
C LEU A 428 36.97 26.15 3.77
N GLN A 429 38.10 26.45 3.15
CA GLN A 429 38.30 27.71 2.44
C GLN A 429 37.27 27.88 1.31
N MET A 430 37.06 26.85 0.49
CA MET A 430 36.06 26.87 -0.58
C MET A 430 34.64 27.03 -0.03
N TYR A 431 34.33 26.38 1.10
CA TYR A 431 33.05 26.53 1.78
C TYR A 431 32.81 27.97 2.27
N GLN A 432 33.84 28.61 2.86
CA GLN A 432 33.77 29.98 3.35
C GLN A 432 33.64 31.00 2.22
N MET A 433 34.41 30.80 1.14
CA MET A 433 34.41 31.70 -0.02
C MET A 433 33.20 31.49 -0.91
N GLN A 434 32.57 30.30 -0.88
CA GLN A 434 31.47 29.90 -1.76
C GLN A 434 31.81 30.09 -3.25
N GLN A 435 33.07 29.80 -3.60
CA GLN A 435 33.64 30.00 -4.92
C GLN A 435 34.25 28.70 -5.44
N TRP A 436 33.90 28.37 -6.68
CA TRP A 436 34.45 27.25 -7.44
C TRP A 436 34.68 27.74 -8.87
N GLN A 437 35.68 27.20 -9.57
CA GLN A 437 35.99 27.63 -10.94
C GLN A 437 35.08 26.93 -11.95
N THR A 438 34.85 25.63 -11.74
CA THR A 438 33.99 24.80 -12.57
C THR A 438 32.94 24.08 -11.72
N PHE A 439 31.88 23.58 -12.37
CA PHE A 439 30.89 22.74 -11.69
C PHE A 439 31.50 21.39 -11.24
N ASN A 440 32.48 20.87 -11.98
CA ASN A 440 33.22 19.67 -11.55
C ASN A 440 34.03 19.93 -10.26
N ASP A 441 34.65 21.10 -10.10
CA ASP A 441 35.32 21.48 -8.83
C ASP A 441 34.32 21.52 -7.68
N PHE A 442 33.12 22.00 -7.94
CA PHE A 442 32.01 21.97 -6.98
C PHE A 442 31.62 20.53 -6.61
N ILE A 443 31.49 19.61 -7.58
CA ILE A 443 31.18 18.20 -7.31
C ILE A 443 32.27 17.53 -6.47
N ILE A 444 33.54 17.77 -6.81
CA ILE A 444 34.72 17.27 -6.09
C ILE A 444 34.68 17.76 -4.64
N TRP A 445 34.44 19.06 -4.43
CA TRP A 445 34.27 19.65 -3.11
C TRP A 445 33.12 19.00 -2.34
N LEU A 446 31.93 18.91 -2.94
CA LEU A 446 30.71 18.37 -2.32
C LEU A 446 30.88 16.92 -1.86
N LYS A 447 31.66 16.12 -2.59
CA LYS A 447 31.88 14.69 -2.30
C LYS A 447 33.05 14.42 -1.37
N SER A 448 33.84 15.42 -1.00
CA SER A 448 35.07 15.20 -0.23
C SER A 448 34.87 15.17 1.28
N TYR A 449 34.03 16.04 1.84
CA TYR A 449 33.78 16.11 3.28
C TYR A 449 32.31 16.38 3.58
N TYR A 450 31.92 16.07 4.80
CA TYR A 450 30.59 16.29 5.34
C TYR A 450 30.66 17.08 6.63
N LEU A 451 29.71 18.00 6.83
CA LEU A 451 29.45 18.65 8.10
C LEU A 451 28.50 17.76 8.89
N VAL A 452 28.90 17.39 10.10
CA VAL A 452 28.19 16.41 10.91
C VAL A 452 28.01 16.96 12.32
N SER A 453 26.77 16.97 12.80
CA SER A 453 26.45 17.18 14.20
C SER A 453 26.01 15.84 14.81
N PRO A 454 26.61 15.41 15.95
CA PRO A 454 26.21 14.17 16.62
C PRO A 454 24.71 14.17 16.92
N LEU A 455 24.02 13.07 16.60
CA LEU A 455 22.57 12.85 16.81
C LEU A 455 21.60 13.87 16.17
N HIS A 456 22.09 14.86 15.41
CA HIS A 456 21.24 15.91 14.87
C HIS A 456 21.18 15.89 13.35
N SER A 457 22.32 16.02 12.68
CA SER A 457 22.33 16.30 11.24
C SER A 457 23.66 15.93 10.60
N CYS A 458 23.64 15.70 9.29
CA CYS A 458 24.83 15.39 8.52
C CYS A 458 24.62 15.77 7.06
N THR A 459 25.58 16.46 6.45
CA THR A 459 25.49 16.87 5.03
C THR A 459 25.84 15.76 4.04
N CYS A 460 26.11 14.54 4.50
CA CYS A 460 26.28 13.43 3.58
C CYS A 460 24.94 13.06 2.90
N PRO A 461 24.96 12.40 1.74
CA PRO A 461 23.72 12.05 1.02
C PRO A 461 22.70 11.29 1.86
N ASN A 462 23.14 10.38 2.74
CA ASN A 462 22.24 9.66 3.64
C ASN A 462 21.75 10.54 4.80
N GLY A 463 22.60 11.41 5.33
CA GLY A 463 22.24 12.33 6.40
C GLY A 463 21.21 13.35 5.94
N MET A 464 21.40 13.91 4.75
CA MET A 464 20.43 14.81 4.14
C MET A 464 19.13 14.08 3.79
N LYS A 465 19.19 12.89 3.17
CA LYS A 465 17.95 12.21 2.71
C LYS A 465 17.16 11.50 3.81
N LEU A 466 17.85 10.96 4.81
CA LEU A 466 17.25 10.08 5.81
C LEU A 466 17.26 10.70 7.21
N TYR A 467 17.85 11.89 7.39
CA TYR A 467 18.06 12.56 8.69
C TYR A 467 18.86 11.73 9.69
N ILE A 468 19.43 10.64 9.21
CA ILE A 468 20.06 9.62 10.00
C ILE A 468 21.11 8.97 9.14
N CYS A 469 22.34 8.92 9.65
CA CYS A 469 23.43 8.33 8.89
C CYS A 469 24.45 7.73 9.84
N LYS A 470 25.31 6.90 9.27
CA LYS A 470 26.43 6.30 10.01
C LYS A 470 27.35 7.37 10.62
N HIS A 471 27.50 8.54 9.99
CA HIS A 471 28.38 9.61 10.48
C HIS A 471 27.83 10.27 11.76
N SER A 472 26.55 10.68 11.77
CA SER A 472 25.95 11.36 12.93
C SER A 472 25.81 10.44 14.14
N PHE A 473 25.45 9.17 13.92
CA PHE A 473 25.44 8.16 14.98
C PHE A 473 26.83 7.75 15.43
N GLY A 474 27.76 7.56 14.49
CA GLY A 474 29.10 7.14 14.85
C GLY A 474 29.86 8.23 15.62
N LEU A 475 29.67 9.52 15.30
CA LEU A 475 30.18 10.61 16.13
C LEU A 475 29.56 10.59 17.53
N ALA A 476 28.25 10.33 17.63
CA ALA A 476 27.60 10.20 18.93
C ALA A 476 28.17 9.04 19.76
N MET A 477 28.57 7.95 19.11
CA MET A 477 29.25 6.83 19.77
C MET A 477 30.68 7.19 20.17
N ILE A 478 31.45 7.83 19.28
CA ILE A 478 32.83 8.28 19.55
C ILE A 478 32.88 9.24 20.74
N PHE A 479 31.95 10.19 20.81
CA PHE A 479 31.84 11.14 21.92
C PHE A 479 31.06 10.59 23.13
N ASN A 480 30.72 9.30 23.14
CA ASN A 480 29.99 8.64 24.22
C ASN A 480 28.64 9.32 24.58
N ILE A 481 28.05 10.04 23.62
CA ILE A 481 26.73 10.67 23.71
C ILE A 481 25.64 9.59 23.57
N TYR A 482 25.90 8.54 22.77
CA TYR A 482 25.00 7.41 22.58
C TYR A 482 25.70 6.09 22.92
N LYS A 483 25.18 5.36 23.90
CA LYS A 483 25.63 4.00 24.23
C LYS A 483 24.74 2.98 23.53
N ILE A 484 25.35 2.14 22.70
CA ILE A 484 24.67 0.99 22.10
C ILE A 484 24.23 0.06 23.24
N LYS A 485 22.95 -0.32 23.26
CA LYS A 485 22.45 -1.32 24.20
C LYS A 485 23.13 -2.66 23.90
N ASP A 486 23.74 -3.31 24.90
CA ASP A 486 24.51 -4.55 24.71
C ASP A 486 23.78 -5.65 23.92
N LYS A 487 22.45 -5.66 23.92
CA LYS A 487 21.61 -6.62 23.19
C LYS A 487 21.66 -6.51 21.66
N THR A 488 22.16 -5.42 21.09
CA THR A 488 22.34 -5.28 19.62
C THR A 488 23.71 -5.72 19.13
N ARG A 489 24.60 -6.17 20.02
CA ARG A 489 25.72 -7.08 19.67
C ARG A 489 25.16 -8.47 19.37
N SER A 490 24.15 -8.56 18.50
CA SER A 490 23.73 -9.83 17.95
C SER A 490 24.97 -10.44 17.30
N GLU A 491 25.42 -11.58 17.84
CA GLU A 491 26.29 -12.51 17.14
C GLU A 491 25.88 -12.53 15.67
N LEU A 492 26.87 -12.42 14.78
CA LEU A 492 26.67 -12.48 13.33
C LEU A 492 25.75 -13.66 13.00
N LEU A 493 24.46 -13.39 12.77
CA LEU A 493 23.51 -14.37 12.25
C LEU A 493 24.00 -14.75 10.86
N GLY A 494 24.85 -15.79 10.81
CA GLY A 494 25.35 -16.51 9.66
C GLY A 494 25.78 -15.66 8.47
N GLN A 495 27.09 -15.60 8.19
CA GLN A 495 27.57 -15.35 6.83
C GLN A 495 26.68 -16.11 5.84
N ARG A 496 26.01 -15.39 4.93
CA ARG A 496 25.32 -16.00 3.80
C ARG A 496 26.34 -16.86 3.05
N ARG A 497 26.25 -18.18 3.18
CA ARG A 497 26.92 -19.11 2.27
C ARG A 497 26.52 -18.70 0.85
N GLY A 498 27.52 -18.53 -0.02
CA GLY A 498 27.33 -18.13 -1.40
C GLY A 498 26.28 -19.00 -2.10
N LYS A 499 25.61 -18.42 -3.11
CA LYS A 499 24.58 -19.08 -3.93
C LYS A 499 25.12 -20.38 -4.56
N SER A 500 25.04 -21.49 -3.84
CA SER A 500 25.05 -22.83 -4.45
C SER A 500 23.61 -23.25 -4.68
N ARG A 501 23.33 -23.59 -5.94
CA ARG A 501 22.03 -24.05 -6.43
C ARG A 501 21.68 -25.37 -5.71
N SER A 502 20.65 -25.39 -4.86
CA SER A 502 20.23 -26.61 -4.17
C SER A 502 19.64 -27.61 -5.18
N LYS A 503 20.46 -28.57 -5.61
CA LYS A 503 20.09 -29.67 -6.53
C LYS A 503 19.35 -30.84 -5.84
N LYS A 504 18.80 -30.65 -4.63
CA LYS A 504 18.14 -31.73 -3.88
C LYS A 504 16.82 -31.28 -3.25
N VAL A 505 15.79 -31.12 -4.08
CA VAL A 505 14.37 -31.21 -3.68
C VAL A 505 13.63 -31.94 -4.80
N LYS A 506 13.98 -33.21 -5.00
CA LYS A 506 13.25 -34.14 -5.87
C LYS A 506 12.84 -35.45 -5.18
N SER A 507 13.14 -35.61 -3.89
CA SER A 507 12.85 -36.83 -3.11
C SER A 507 11.82 -36.62 -2.00
N ALA A 508 10.93 -35.64 -2.13
CA ALA A 508 9.86 -35.36 -1.16
C ALA A 508 8.45 -35.37 -1.80
N LEU A 509 8.34 -35.90 -3.02
CA LEU A 509 7.07 -36.06 -3.75
C LEU A 509 6.81 -37.52 -4.16
N GLU A 510 7.50 -38.47 -3.55
CA GLU A 510 7.16 -39.90 -3.63
C GLU A 510 6.88 -40.37 -2.21
N PHE A 511 5.63 -40.23 -1.77
CA PHE A 511 4.91 -41.11 -0.83
C PHE A 511 3.41 -40.81 -0.92
#